data_AF-A0A7X4AGK3-F1
#
_entry.id   AF-A0A7X4AGK3-F1
#
_cell.length_a   1.000
_cell.length_b   1.000
_cell.length_c   1.000
_cell.angle_alpha   90.00
_cell.angle_beta   90.00
_cell.angle_gamma   90.00
#
_symmetry.space_group_name_H-M   'P 1'
#
loop_
_entity.id
_entity.type
_entity.pdbx_description
1 polymer ?
#
loop_
_entity_poly.entity_id
_entity_poly.type
_entity_poly.pdbx_seq_one_letter_code
_entity_poly.pdbx_strand_id
1 'polypeptide(L)'
;MQSSIIGKIEKARRYAAEPERFGVEVLSVIVRGDNTDHRVEFADEAWSCTCGFFGEWSICSHTMAIERVLAGLVPPQPLPVASATGT
;
A
#
# COMPACT_ATOMS: atom_id res chain seq x y z
N MET A 1 29.66 -24.14 1.12
CA MET A 1 28.77 -23.54 0.10
C MET A 1 27.31 -23.45 0.58
N GLN A 2 26.70 -24.53 1.11
CA GLN A 2 25.34 -24.54 1.69
C GLN A 2 25.15 -23.62 2.93
N SER A 3 26.22 -23.39 3.70
CA SER A 3 26.22 -22.46 4.85
C SER A 3 25.84 -21.02 4.49
N SER A 4 26.14 -20.60 3.26
CA SER A 4 25.86 -19.24 2.79
C SER A 4 24.39 -18.98 2.47
N ILE A 5 23.58 -20.02 2.25
CA ILE A 5 22.14 -19.92 2.01
C ILE A 5 21.41 -19.93 3.35
N ILE A 6 21.80 -20.80 4.28
CA ILE A 6 21.25 -20.83 5.64
C ILE A 6 21.40 -19.46 6.31
N GLY A 7 22.60 -18.86 6.23
CA GLY A 7 22.81 -17.51 6.76
C GLY A 7 21.97 -16.43 6.08
N LYS A 8 21.62 -16.58 4.78
CA LYS A 8 20.71 -15.65 4.09
C LYS A 8 19.27 -15.85 4.53
N ILE A 9 18.82 -17.08 4.74
CA ILE A 9 17.48 -17.39 5.25
C ILE A 9 17.29 -16.77 6.65
N GLU A 10 18.26 -16.92 7.54
CA GLU A 10 18.20 -16.31 8.88
C GLU A 10 18.20 -14.78 8.83
N LYS A 11 18.99 -14.18 7.92
CA LYS A 11 18.94 -12.73 7.69
C LYS A 11 17.57 -12.27 7.16
N ALA A 12 16.98 -13.00 6.21
CA ALA A 12 15.68 -12.67 5.65
C ALA A 12 14.58 -12.72 6.73
N ARG A 13 14.59 -13.74 7.60
CA ARG A 13 13.70 -13.84 8.77
C ARG A 13 13.85 -12.66 9.71
N ARG A 14 15.10 -12.28 10.02
CA ARG A 14 15.38 -11.11 10.86
C ARG A 14 14.85 -9.82 10.25
N TYR A 15 15.15 -9.57 8.97
CA TYR A 15 14.67 -8.35 8.30
C TYR A 15 13.15 -8.28 8.28
N ALA A 16 12.46 -9.40 8.01
CA ALA A 16 11.01 -9.46 8.05
C ALA A 16 10.40 -9.14 9.43
N ALA A 17 11.15 -9.32 10.53
CA ALA A 17 10.73 -8.98 11.89
C ALA A 17 11.04 -7.52 12.29
N GLU A 18 11.78 -6.78 11.45
CA GLU A 18 12.22 -5.40 11.66
C GLU A 18 11.64 -4.51 10.53
N PRO A 19 10.30 -4.28 10.51
CA PRO A 19 9.60 -3.64 9.39
C PRO A 19 10.10 -2.22 9.06
N GLU A 20 10.64 -1.49 10.04
CA GLU A 20 11.26 -0.17 9.87
C GLU A 20 12.46 -0.16 8.91
N ARG A 21 12.98 -1.33 8.55
CA ARG A 21 14.04 -1.48 7.53
C ARG A 21 13.53 -1.32 6.11
N PHE A 22 12.23 -1.43 5.89
CA PHE A 22 11.66 -1.40 4.55
C PHE A 22 10.94 -0.07 4.31
N GLY A 23 11.02 0.40 3.07
CA GLY A 23 10.21 1.48 2.54
C GLY A 23 9.70 1.08 1.16
N VAL A 24 8.47 1.46 0.86
CA VAL A 24 7.88 1.26 -0.47
C VAL A 24 8.05 2.54 -1.26
N GLU A 25 8.83 2.49 -2.33
CA GLU A 25 8.96 3.61 -3.28
C GLU A 25 7.87 3.57 -4.36
N VAL A 26 7.63 2.38 -4.92
CA VAL A 26 6.61 2.14 -5.94
C VAL A 26 5.88 0.83 -5.65
N LEU A 27 4.55 0.81 -5.80
CA LEU A 27 3.74 -0.41 -5.77
C LEU A 27 2.72 -0.42 -6.91
N SER A 28 2.41 -1.61 -7.41
CA SER A 28 1.27 -1.86 -8.29
C SER A 28 0.63 -3.20 -7.91
N VAL A 29 -0.61 -3.15 -7.41
CA VAL A 29 -1.35 -4.31 -6.90
C VAL A 29 -2.71 -4.38 -7.57
N ILE A 30 -3.16 -5.60 -7.89
CA ILE A 30 -4.54 -5.86 -8.28
C ILE A 30 -5.31 -6.30 -7.04
N VAL A 31 -6.34 -5.53 -6.68
CA VAL A 31 -7.30 -5.87 -5.64
C VAL A 31 -8.53 -6.48 -6.30
N ARG A 32 -8.86 -7.72 -5.97
CA ARG A 32 -10.08 -8.38 -6.40
C ARG A 32 -11.24 -7.84 -5.57
N GLY A 33 -12.04 -6.96 -6.16
CA GLY A 33 -13.27 -6.47 -5.56
C GLY A 33 -14.42 -7.46 -5.77
N ASP A 34 -15.58 -7.15 -5.18
CA ASP A 34 -16.76 -8.01 -5.27
C ASP A 34 -17.32 -8.10 -6.71
N ASN A 35 -17.17 -7.03 -7.50
CA ASN A 35 -17.72 -6.93 -8.85
C ASN A 35 -16.64 -6.95 -9.94
N THR A 36 -15.46 -6.40 -9.65
CA THR A 36 -14.37 -6.27 -10.62
C THR A 36 -13.02 -6.09 -9.93
N ASP A 37 -11.96 -6.32 -10.69
CA ASP A 37 -10.58 -6.12 -10.25
C ASP A 37 -10.20 -4.65 -10.40
N HIS A 38 -9.56 -4.10 -9.35
CA HIS A 38 -9.07 -2.74 -9.33
C HIS A 38 -7.55 -2.72 -9.21
N ARG A 39 -6.88 -1.90 -10.03
CA ARG A 39 -5.45 -1.65 -9.86
C ARG A 39 -5.27 -0.53 -8.85
N VAL A 40 -4.46 -0.77 -7.84
CA VAL A 40 -3.98 0.20 -6.86
C VAL A 40 -2.49 0.42 -7.11
N GLU A 41 -2.10 1.67 -7.24
CA GLU A 41 -0.70 2.05 -7.39
C GLU A 41 -0.30 3.07 -6.32
N PHE A 42 0.99 3.09 -6.02
CA PHE A 42 1.65 4.11 -5.22
C PHE A 42 2.94 4.44 -5.93
N ALA A 43 3.12 5.71 -6.29
CA ALA A 43 4.33 6.24 -6.90
C ALA A 43 4.39 7.74 -6.63
N ASP A 44 5.60 8.31 -6.51
CA ASP A 44 5.80 9.74 -6.26
C ASP A 44 4.99 10.26 -5.07
N GLU A 45 4.94 9.45 -3.99
CA GLU A 45 4.18 9.73 -2.76
C GLU A 45 2.66 9.85 -2.94
N ALA A 46 2.13 9.49 -4.11
CA ALA A 46 0.72 9.56 -4.44
C ALA A 46 0.08 8.18 -4.62
N TRP A 47 -1.14 8.04 -4.10
CA TRP A 47 -1.98 6.86 -4.31
C TRP A 47 -2.80 7.01 -5.59
N SER A 48 -3.06 5.89 -6.27
CA SER A 48 -4.04 5.81 -7.34
C SER A 48 -4.88 4.54 -7.24
N CYS A 49 -6.12 4.59 -7.70
CA CYS A 49 -6.95 3.41 -7.87
C CYS A 49 -7.85 3.56 -9.09
N THR A 50 -8.04 2.47 -9.84
CA THR A 50 -8.92 2.46 -11.03
C THR A 50 -10.41 2.42 -10.71
N CYS A 51 -10.82 2.43 -9.44
CA CYS A 51 -12.24 2.46 -9.08
C CYS A 51 -12.82 3.89 -9.21
N GLY A 52 -14.10 3.98 -9.57
CA GLY A 52 -14.77 5.28 -9.76
C GLY A 52 -14.77 6.15 -8.51
N PHE A 53 -14.95 5.55 -7.33
CA PHE A 53 -14.97 6.27 -6.05
C PHE A 53 -13.64 7.02 -5.78
N PHE A 54 -12.51 6.42 -6.15
CA PHE A 54 -11.21 7.07 -5.98
C PHE A 54 -11.07 8.32 -6.86
N GLY A 55 -11.60 8.28 -8.09
CA GLY A 55 -11.59 9.43 -8.98
C GLY A 55 -12.32 10.66 -8.42
N GLU A 56 -13.31 10.45 -7.55
CA GLU A 56 -14.06 11.52 -6.90
C GLU A 56 -13.44 11.97 -5.57
N TRP A 57 -12.94 11.02 -4.77
CA TRP A 57 -12.57 11.28 -3.37
C TRP A 57 -11.07 11.21 -3.08
N SER A 58 -10.26 10.78 -4.04
CA SER A 58 -8.82 10.49 -3.86
C SER A 58 -8.51 9.49 -2.73
N ILE A 59 -9.52 8.73 -2.31
CA ILE A 59 -9.43 7.63 -1.34
C ILE A 59 -10.48 6.59 -1.70
N CYS A 60 -10.23 5.32 -1.39
CA CYS A 60 -11.24 4.27 -1.52
C CYS A 60 -10.91 3.09 -0.60
N SER A 61 -11.84 2.13 -0.47
CA SER A 61 -11.62 0.90 0.30
C SER A 61 -10.39 0.11 -0.14
N HIS A 62 -10.05 0.13 -1.44
CA HIS A 62 -8.90 -0.59 -1.97
C HIS A 62 -7.57 0.01 -1.49
N THR A 63 -7.40 1.33 -1.61
CA THR A 63 -6.17 1.97 -1.15
C THR A 63 -6.05 1.89 0.37
N MET A 64 -7.18 2.05 1.09
CA MET A 64 -7.26 1.86 2.54
C MET A 64 -6.87 0.45 2.98
N ALA A 65 -7.19 -0.56 2.17
CA ALA A 65 -6.82 -1.95 2.43
C ALA A 65 -5.32 -2.16 2.20
N ILE A 66 -4.74 -1.64 1.11
CA ILE A 66 -3.30 -1.76 0.85
C ILE A 66 -2.47 -1.05 1.91
N GLU A 67 -2.87 0.14 2.33
CA GLU A 67 -2.23 0.87 3.44
C GLU A 67 -2.21 0.02 4.74
N ARG A 68 -3.31 -0.67 5.06
CA ARG A 68 -3.38 -1.57 6.22
C ARG A 68 -2.49 -2.80 6.09
N VAL A 69 -2.40 -3.38 4.90
CA VAL A 69 -1.51 -4.53 4.64
C VAL A 69 -0.04 -4.12 4.75
N LEU A 70 0.29 -2.91 4.32
CA LEU A 70 1.63 -2.34 4.32
C LEU A 70 1.86 -1.39 5.51
N ALA A 71 1.16 -1.62 6.63
CA ALA A 71 1.17 -0.71 7.77
C ALA A 71 2.61 -0.34 8.20
N GLY A 72 2.93 0.96 8.15
CA GLY A 72 4.26 1.48 8.50
C GLY A 72 5.30 1.44 7.38
N LEU A 73 4.98 0.88 6.20
CA LEU A 73 5.89 0.80 5.03
C LEU A 73 5.56 1.80 3.92
N VAL A 74 4.36 2.36 3.94
CA VAL A 74 3.84 3.38 3.02
C VAL A 74 3.39 4.60 3.83
N PRO A 75 3.45 5.82 3.26
CA PRO A 75 2.91 6.99 3.93
C PRO A 75 1.39 6.86 4.12
N PRO A 76 0.85 7.43 5.22
CA PRO A 76 -0.56 7.36 5.48
C PRO A 76 -1.36 8.07 4.39
N GLN A 77 -2.51 7.51 4.04
CA GLN A 77 -3.38 8.17 3.07
C GLN A 77 -3.95 9.46 3.66
N PRO A 78 -3.89 10.59 2.95
CA PRO A 78 -4.59 11.80 3.39
C PRO A 78 -6.08 11.48 3.53
N LEU A 79 -6.64 11.69 4.71
CA LEU A 79 -8.09 11.65 4.87
C LEU A 79 -8.68 12.77 4.02
N PRO A 80 -9.80 12.54 3.31
CA PRO A 80 -10.51 13.61 2.64
C PRO A 80 -10.83 14.67 3.68
N VAL A 81 -10.27 15.88 3.52
CA VAL A 81 -10.78 17.03 4.23
C VAL A 81 -12.19 17.24 3.70
N ALA A 82 -13.20 16.97 4.54
CA ALA A 82 -14.58 17.19 4.19
C ALA A 82 -14.72 18.62 3.66
N SER A 83 -15.02 18.75 2.38
CA SER A 83 -15.38 20.04 1.79
C SER A 83 -16.65 20.47 2.50
N ALA A 84 -16.53 21.37 3.47
CA ALA A 84 -17.64 22.06 4.07
C ALA A 84 -18.31 22.91 2.99
N THR A 85 -19.10 22.27 2.13
CA THR A 85 -19.98 22.94 1.19
C THR A 85 -21.31 23.06 1.90
N GLY A 86 -21.38 24.02 2.81
CA GLY A 86 -22.65 24.56 3.24
C GLY A 86 -23.22 25.37 2.09
N THR A 87 -24.39 25.00 1.60
CA THR A 87 -25.43 25.90 1.09
C THR A 87 -26.77 25.23 1.31
#